data_AF-A0A194PLC6-F1
#
_entry.id   AF-A0A194PLC6-F1
#
_cell.length_a   1.000
_cell.length_b   1.000
_cell.length_c   1.000
_cell.angle_alpha   90.00
_cell.angle_beta   90.00
_cell.angle_gamma   90.00
#
_symmetry.space_group_name_H-M   'P 1'
#
loop_
_entity.id
_entity.type
_entity.pdbx_description
1 polymer ?
#
loop_
_entity_poly.entity_id
_entity_poly.type
_entity_poly.pdbx_seq_one_letter_code
_entity_poly.pdbx_strand_id
1 'polypeptide(L)'
;MQNETIRLTTDTTWRECGTADCLYIGYDHLTDLQVNDIVFIDSLTANKIKLIVSEVGDDSIECSVVTGGTIGPKMAVQISQVPREITNLNKNDSVESVSHSDISQQNFEQLEEQIKWAVSSDIDAVLLPNAQSGNDIRHIRNILSNKGNHILVFASIDTVQGLDNIDDILTEADGIYLDRSVLSTDLPVEKIFIAQKIIISKCNNLGKPCISKAVINEQIPTLCVSDIANLVLDGVDVVSLELHYDSPLRKFAPAYDAVRMAEHCLAAAAVICRHAERIIWKPHIYGNFELMQSPLEEPTKAICVGAVELALRSQAVVVICLTNSGRTAKILSHVKPPCPIIAVTRTCHTSRQLRFFKGIRTIHYFEEAKSAWDSEVENRVRAALDYCKIKRLVEAGDAYIVVAGSRRNVGYCDSVRLLYASVRNRISMP
;
A
#
# COMPACT_ATOMS: atom_id res chain seq x y z
N MET A 1 -39.14 1.19 10.87
CA MET A 1 -39.60 1.78 12.14
C MET A 1 -39.09 3.22 12.16
N GLN A 2 -39.92 4.13 12.62
CA GLN A 2 -39.79 5.59 12.51
C GLN A 2 -38.54 6.16 13.18
N ASN A 3 -37.88 7.08 12.47
CA ASN A 3 -37.03 8.19 12.93
C ASN A 3 -36.61 8.17 14.41
N GLU A 4 -35.74 7.24 14.81
CA GLU A 4 -34.92 7.48 15.99
C GLU A 4 -33.90 8.57 15.61
N THR A 5 -33.93 9.66 16.37
CA THR A 5 -32.96 10.76 16.25
C THR A 5 -31.93 10.61 17.35
N ILE A 6 -30.68 10.92 17.03
CA ILE A 6 -29.56 10.90 17.97
C ILE A 6 -28.81 12.22 17.86
N ARG A 7 -28.47 12.79 19.01
CA ARG A 7 -27.64 13.98 19.11
C ARG A 7 -26.17 13.60 19.14
N LEU A 8 -25.35 14.25 18.34
CA LEU A 8 -23.90 14.17 18.42
C LEU A 8 -23.39 15.53 18.89
N THR A 9 -22.52 15.55 19.90
CA THR A 9 -22.02 16.80 20.52
C THR A 9 -20.52 16.80 20.73
N THR A 10 -19.92 17.99 20.73
CA THR A 10 -18.52 18.22 21.13
C THR A 10 -18.40 18.60 22.61
N ASP A 11 -19.50 18.66 23.36
CA ASP A 11 -19.47 18.95 24.79
C ASP A 11 -18.76 17.84 25.58
N THR A 12 -17.61 18.20 26.15
CA THR A 12 -16.76 17.31 26.93
C THR A 12 -17.44 16.69 28.16
N THR A 13 -18.55 17.25 28.65
CA THR A 13 -19.32 16.64 29.76
C THR A 13 -19.90 15.28 29.38
N TRP A 14 -20.13 15.02 28.09
CA TRP A 14 -20.67 13.77 27.57
C TRP A 14 -19.61 12.69 27.30
N ARG A 15 -18.32 12.99 27.47
CA ARG A 15 -17.21 12.11 27.09
C ARG A 15 -17.25 10.71 27.72
N GLU A 16 -17.79 10.60 28.94
CA GLU A 16 -17.90 9.33 29.68
C GLU A 16 -19.35 8.90 29.95
N CYS A 17 -20.35 9.64 29.44
CA CYS A 17 -21.76 9.46 29.80
C CYS A 17 -22.69 9.33 28.58
N GLY A 18 -22.18 8.88 27.44
CA GLY A 18 -22.96 8.68 26.22
C GLY A 18 -24.14 7.72 26.41
N THR A 19 -25.27 8.05 25.78
CA THR A 19 -26.51 7.27 25.79
C THR A 19 -26.97 6.96 24.36
N ALA A 20 -28.10 6.27 24.21
CA ALA A 20 -28.72 6.06 22.90
C ALA A 20 -29.22 7.36 22.25
N ASP A 21 -29.44 8.41 23.06
CA ASP A 21 -29.99 9.70 22.61
C ASP A 21 -28.90 10.74 22.33
N CYS A 22 -27.74 10.64 22.99
CA CYS A 22 -26.66 11.62 22.86
C CYS A 22 -25.27 10.99 22.98
N LEU A 23 -24.39 11.31 22.04
CA LEU A 23 -23.01 10.82 21.99
C LEU A 23 -22.01 11.96 21.86
N TYR A 24 -20.91 11.87 22.62
CA TYR A 24 -19.76 12.74 22.43
C TYR A 24 -18.93 12.29 21.21
N ILE A 25 -18.57 13.25 20.35
CA ILE A 25 -17.64 13.05 19.24
C ILE A 25 -16.47 14.01 19.42
N GLY A 26 -15.24 13.47 19.40
CA GLY A 26 -14.00 14.24 19.43
C GLY A 26 -13.66 14.90 18.08
N TYR A 27 -14.65 15.50 17.43
CA TYR A 27 -14.49 16.22 16.16
C TYR A 27 -15.01 17.64 16.36
N ASP A 28 -14.10 18.57 16.61
CA ASP A 28 -14.43 19.94 17.01
C ASP A 28 -15.21 20.72 15.93
N HIS A 29 -15.16 20.26 14.68
CA HIS A 29 -15.81 20.84 13.51
C HIS A 29 -17.17 20.23 13.20
N LEU A 30 -17.82 19.66 14.21
CA LEU A 30 -19.11 18.98 14.05
C LEU A 30 -20.18 19.92 13.47
N THR A 31 -20.10 21.21 13.77
CA THR A 31 -21.02 22.25 13.31
C THR A 31 -20.70 22.78 11.91
N ASP A 32 -19.55 22.41 11.32
CA ASP A 32 -19.24 22.72 9.91
C ASP A 32 -20.02 21.81 8.94
N LEU A 33 -20.65 20.75 9.47
CA LEU A 33 -21.52 19.85 8.72
C LEU A 33 -22.81 20.53 8.31
N GLN A 34 -23.42 20.00 7.26
CA GLN A 34 -24.67 20.51 6.71
C GLN A 34 -25.75 19.43 6.78
N VAL A 35 -27.01 19.87 6.71
CA VAL A 35 -28.14 18.96 6.57
C VAL A 35 -27.92 18.07 5.34
N ASN A 36 -28.13 16.77 5.52
CA ASN A 36 -27.86 15.66 4.60
C ASN A 36 -26.42 15.14 4.52
N ASP A 37 -25.45 15.72 5.25
CA ASP A 37 -24.16 15.06 5.41
C ASP A 37 -24.32 13.72 6.14
N ILE A 38 -23.41 12.78 5.88
CA ILE A 38 -23.52 11.40 6.35
C ILE A 38 -22.44 11.12 7.39
N VAL A 39 -22.84 10.60 8.54
CA VAL A 39 -21.93 10.15 9.58
C VAL A 39 -22.01 8.64 9.71
N PHE A 40 -20.87 7.97 9.57
CA PHE A 40 -20.72 6.55 9.81
C PHE A 40 -20.05 6.33 11.16
N ILE A 41 -20.61 5.43 11.96
CA ILE A 41 -20.02 4.99 13.22
C ILE A 41 -19.75 3.50 13.11
N ASP A 42 -18.51 3.09 13.40
CA ASP A 42 -18.21 1.67 13.53
C ASP A 42 -19.10 1.06 14.61
N SER A 43 -19.68 -0.10 14.29
CA SER A 43 -20.66 -0.72 15.17
C SER A 43 -20.16 -2.06 15.67
N LEU A 44 -20.66 -2.41 16.83
CA LEU A 44 -20.56 -3.73 17.42
C LEU A 44 -21.27 -4.77 16.52
N THR A 45 -22.30 -4.37 15.77
CA THR A 45 -23.03 -5.23 14.82
C THR A 45 -22.35 -5.35 13.44
N ALA A 46 -22.84 -6.24 12.57
CA ALA A 46 -22.16 -6.57 11.30
C ALA A 46 -22.03 -5.39 10.31
N ASN A 47 -22.93 -4.41 10.37
CA ASN A 47 -22.93 -3.23 9.51
C ASN A 47 -22.50 -1.99 10.30
N LYS A 48 -21.83 -1.03 9.65
CA LYS A 48 -21.62 0.30 10.25
C LYS A 48 -22.97 0.99 10.49
N ILE A 49 -23.05 1.77 11.55
CA ILE A 49 -24.19 2.64 11.81
C ILE A 49 -24.11 3.80 10.83
N LYS A 50 -25.24 4.11 10.19
CA LYS A 50 -25.35 5.21 9.23
C LYS A 50 -26.33 6.24 9.75
N LEU A 51 -25.84 7.46 9.93
CA LEU A 51 -26.58 8.61 10.39
C LEU A 51 -26.61 9.66 9.28
N ILE A 52 -27.74 10.37 9.15
CA ILE A 52 -27.86 11.53 8.26
C ILE A 52 -28.16 12.76 9.11
N VAL A 53 -27.35 13.81 8.95
CA VAL A 53 -27.54 15.09 9.64
C VAL A 53 -28.88 15.69 9.26
N SER A 54 -29.75 15.89 10.25
CA SER A 54 -31.06 16.51 10.08
C SER A 54 -31.08 17.99 10.49
N GLU A 55 -30.32 18.36 11.52
CA GLU A 55 -30.24 19.74 12.01
C GLU A 55 -28.84 20.01 12.58
N VAL A 56 -28.37 21.24 12.44
CA VAL A 56 -27.07 21.70 12.92
C VAL A 56 -27.32 22.80 13.96
N GLY A 57 -26.95 22.55 15.20
CA GLY A 57 -26.98 23.51 16.30
C GLY A 57 -25.63 24.20 16.52
N ASP A 58 -25.50 24.88 17.67
CA ASP A 58 -24.32 25.67 18.00
C ASP A 58 -23.11 24.82 18.45
N ASP A 59 -23.36 23.67 19.06
CA ASP A 59 -22.34 22.76 19.65
C ASP A 59 -22.63 21.28 19.39
N SER A 60 -23.67 21.00 18.60
CA SER A 60 -24.21 19.68 18.39
C SER A 60 -24.97 19.59 17.07
N ILE A 61 -25.12 18.37 16.58
CA ILE A 61 -25.95 18.06 15.42
C ILE A 61 -26.97 17.01 15.81
N GLU A 62 -28.18 17.17 15.29
CA GLU A 62 -29.21 16.14 15.37
C GLU A 62 -29.14 15.30 14.10
N CYS A 63 -29.11 13.98 14.28
CA CYS A 63 -29.00 13.04 13.18
C CYS A 63 -30.17 12.06 13.18
N SER A 64 -30.66 11.74 11.99
CA SER A 64 -31.59 10.63 11.77
C SER A 64 -30.83 9.32 11.59
N VAL A 65 -31.25 8.28 12.31
CA VAL A 65 -30.65 6.93 12.21
C VAL A 65 -31.22 6.21 10.99
N VAL A 66 -30.40 6.04 9.94
CA VAL A 66 -30.77 5.29 8.73
C VAL A 66 -30.53 3.81 8.91
N THR A 67 -29.34 3.47 9.42
CA THR A 67 -28.96 2.10 9.75
C THR A 67 -28.51 2.10 11.20
N GLY A 68 -29.35 1.52 12.07
CA GLY A 68 -29.03 1.35 13.49
C GLY A 68 -28.06 0.19 13.75
N GLY A 69 -27.59 0.11 14.99
CA GLY A 69 -26.65 -0.91 15.43
C GLY A 69 -26.30 -0.72 16.89
N THR A 70 -25.43 -1.59 17.42
CA THR A 70 -24.91 -1.42 18.78
C THR A 70 -23.62 -0.61 18.74
N ILE A 71 -23.47 0.38 19.62
CA ILE A 71 -22.27 1.20 19.75
C ILE A 71 -21.50 0.76 20.99
N GLY A 72 -20.18 0.61 20.87
CA GLY A 72 -19.30 0.40 22.01
C GLY A 72 -18.49 1.65 22.35
N PRO A 73 -17.64 1.59 23.38
CA PRO A 73 -16.79 2.72 23.73
C PRO A 73 -15.74 2.98 22.65
N LYS A 74 -15.51 4.26 22.34
CA LYS A 74 -14.44 4.75 21.44
C LYS A 74 -14.48 4.13 20.03
N MET A 75 -15.68 3.91 19.49
CA MET A 75 -15.84 3.50 18.10
C MET A 75 -15.37 4.61 17.16
N ALA A 76 -14.74 4.22 16.05
CA ALA A 76 -14.31 5.18 15.05
C ALA A 76 -15.53 5.82 14.37
N VAL A 77 -15.44 7.13 14.14
CA VAL A 77 -16.44 7.91 13.42
C VAL A 77 -15.81 8.37 12.12
N GLN A 78 -16.54 8.22 11.03
CA GLN A 78 -16.14 8.68 9.70
C GLN A 78 -17.24 9.58 9.15
N ILE A 79 -16.86 10.76 8.68
CA ILE A 79 -17.80 11.77 8.20
C ILE A 79 -17.61 11.92 6.69
N SER A 80 -18.70 11.74 5.95
CA SER A 80 -18.77 11.90 4.50
C SER A 80 -19.60 13.14 4.20
N GLN A 81 -18.96 14.17 3.67
CA GLN A 81 -19.61 15.42 3.28
C GLN A 81 -20.12 15.31 1.85
N VAL A 82 -21.33 15.79 1.59
CA VAL A 82 -21.87 15.83 0.22
C VAL A 82 -21.00 16.78 -0.63
N PRO A 83 -20.52 16.36 -1.82
CA PRO A 83 -19.73 17.23 -2.70
C PRO A 83 -20.47 18.53 -2.99
N ARG A 84 -19.87 19.66 -2.63
CA ARG A 84 -20.45 20.98 -2.86
C ARG A 84 -20.13 21.42 -4.29
N GLU A 85 -21.14 21.84 -5.05
CA GLU A 85 -20.89 22.67 -6.23
C GLU A 85 -20.32 24.01 -5.71
N ILE A 86 -19.03 24.25 -5.94
CA ILE A 86 -18.43 25.56 -5.67
C ILE A 86 -19.08 26.55 -6.64
N THR A 87 -20.14 27.24 -6.20
CA THR A 87 -20.58 28.45 -6.87
C THR A 87 -19.44 29.46 -6.73
N ASN A 88 -18.69 29.66 -7.82
CA ASN A 88 -17.70 30.73 -7.97
C ASN A 88 -18.33 32.08 -7.60
N LEU A 89 -18.16 32.49 -6.35
CA LEU A 89 -18.51 33.83 -5.87
C LEU A 89 -17.24 34.68 -5.93
N ASN A 90 -17.21 35.47 -7.01
CA ASN A 90 -16.65 36.81 -7.13
C ASN A 90 -15.18 37.04 -6.76
N LYS A 91 -14.40 37.23 -7.83
CA LYS A 91 -13.20 38.06 -7.85
C LYS A 91 -13.48 39.42 -7.19
N ASN A 92 -12.50 39.87 -6.41
CA ASN A 92 -12.35 41.17 -5.76
C ASN A 92 -13.01 41.26 -4.38
N ASP A 93 -12.30 40.82 -3.35
CA ASP A 93 -11.77 41.75 -2.35
C ASP A 93 -10.66 41.07 -1.53
N SER A 94 -9.82 41.91 -0.93
CA SER A 94 -8.57 41.64 -0.20
C SER A 94 -8.40 40.27 0.48
N VAL A 95 -7.22 39.69 0.25
CA VAL A 95 -6.65 38.51 0.89
C VAL A 95 -6.59 38.68 2.41
N GLU A 96 -7.62 38.23 3.10
CA GLU A 96 -7.50 37.62 4.42
C GLU A 96 -7.95 36.17 4.27
N SER A 97 -6.98 35.32 3.95
CA SER A 97 -7.12 33.87 4.04
C SER A 97 -7.41 33.53 5.49
N VAL A 98 -8.69 33.29 5.81
CA VAL A 98 -9.11 32.71 7.09
C VAL A 98 -8.41 31.37 7.20
N SER A 99 -7.44 31.32 8.11
CA SER A 99 -6.59 30.18 8.38
C SER A 99 -7.44 29.04 8.94
N HIS A 100 -7.55 27.94 8.18
CA HIS A 100 -8.02 26.64 8.65
C HIS A 100 -7.03 25.96 9.63
N SER A 101 -6.42 26.73 10.55
CA SER A 101 -5.22 26.36 11.31
C SER A 101 -5.45 25.66 12.65
N ASP A 102 -6.69 25.47 13.07
CA ASP A 102 -6.99 25.07 14.46
C ASP A 102 -7.45 23.60 14.55
N ILE A 103 -7.95 23.02 13.46
CA ILE A 103 -8.27 21.57 13.31
C ILE A 103 -6.99 20.72 13.40
N SER A 104 -5.85 21.35 13.14
CA SER A 104 -4.58 20.70 12.85
C SER A 104 -3.57 20.72 13.99
N GLN A 105 -3.96 20.93 15.25
CA GLN A 105 -2.98 21.01 16.34
C GLN A 105 -3.01 19.76 17.23
N GLN A 106 -4.17 19.33 17.74
CA GLN A 106 -4.21 18.16 18.64
C GLN A 106 -3.98 16.80 17.93
N ASN A 107 -4.53 16.61 16.73
CA ASN A 107 -4.24 15.41 15.92
C ASN A 107 -2.77 15.39 15.44
N PHE A 108 -2.14 16.56 15.33
CA PHE A 108 -0.77 16.69 14.83
C PHE A 108 0.29 16.51 15.92
N GLU A 109 0.01 16.89 17.18
CA GLU A 109 0.92 16.60 18.30
C GLU A 109 1.10 15.09 18.50
N GLN A 110 0.01 14.32 18.46
CA GLN A 110 0.08 12.86 18.52
C GLN A 110 0.78 12.27 17.29
N LEU A 111 0.55 12.83 16.10
CA LEU A 111 1.21 12.41 14.87
C LEU A 111 2.73 12.67 14.91
N GLU A 112 3.16 13.82 15.43
CA GLU A 112 4.58 14.10 15.61
C GLU A 112 5.25 13.11 16.58
N GLU A 113 4.59 12.77 17.68
CA GLU A 113 5.09 11.78 18.63
C GLU A 113 5.19 10.38 17.99
N GLN A 114 4.17 9.97 17.22
CA GLN A 114 4.19 8.72 16.48
C GLN A 114 5.31 8.68 15.43
N ILE A 115 5.55 9.79 14.72
CA ILE A 115 6.62 9.89 13.74
C ILE A 115 8.00 9.90 14.43
N LYS A 116 8.15 10.59 15.56
CA LYS A 116 9.39 10.55 16.37
C LYS A 116 9.68 9.12 16.83
N TRP A 117 8.65 8.40 17.27
CA TRP A 117 8.76 6.98 17.62
C TRP A 117 9.15 6.13 16.40
N ALA A 118 8.52 6.33 15.25
CA ALA A 118 8.82 5.62 14.00
C ALA A 118 10.28 5.79 13.58
N VAL A 119 10.80 7.02 13.61
CA VAL A 119 12.20 7.32 13.31
C VAL A 119 13.13 6.67 14.33
N SER A 120 12.80 6.71 15.63
CA SER A 120 13.61 6.07 16.67
C SER A 120 13.64 4.53 16.58
N SER A 121 12.59 3.94 16.01
CA SER A 121 12.43 2.49 15.89
C SER A 121 12.98 1.91 14.57
N ASP A 122 13.53 2.75 13.68
CA ASP A 122 14.03 2.37 12.35
C ASP A 122 13.03 1.52 11.53
N ILE A 123 11.76 1.93 11.53
CA ILE A 123 10.74 1.25 10.73
C ILE A 123 10.95 1.49 9.23
N ASP A 124 10.43 0.60 8.39
CA ASP A 124 10.68 0.65 6.95
C ASP A 124 9.67 1.50 6.17
N ALA A 125 8.45 1.66 6.71
CA ALA A 125 7.34 2.36 6.07
C ALA A 125 6.32 2.88 7.11
N VAL A 126 5.65 3.98 6.78
CA VAL A 126 4.47 4.52 7.46
C VAL A 126 3.28 4.52 6.52
N LEU A 127 2.09 4.37 7.08
CA LEU A 127 0.82 4.53 6.40
C LEU A 127 0.16 5.82 6.88
N LEU A 128 -0.11 6.75 5.96
CA LEU A 128 -0.89 7.96 6.23
C LEU A 128 -2.37 7.69 5.90
N PRO A 129 -3.25 7.52 6.89
CA PRO A 129 -4.68 7.36 6.66
C PRO A 129 -5.30 8.66 6.11
N ASN A 130 -6.39 8.53 5.35
CA ASN A 130 -7.20 9.63 4.82
C ASN A 130 -6.37 10.73 4.13
N ALA A 131 -5.45 10.34 3.25
CA ALA A 131 -4.69 11.32 2.46
C ALA A 131 -5.62 11.99 1.44
N GLN A 132 -5.66 13.33 1.44
CA GLN A 132 -6.55 14.12 0.59
C GLN A 132 -5.77 14.94 -0.45
N SER A 133 -4.49 15.21 -0.22
CA SER A 133 -3.63 15.97 -1.11
C SER A 133 -2.16 15.54 -1.04
N GLY A 134 -1.37 15.89 -2.06
CA GLY A 134 0.08 15.73 -2.02
C GLY A 134 0.74 16.58 -0.92
N ASN A 135 0.10 17.65 -0.47
CA ASN A 135 0.60 18.46 0.64
C ASN A 135 0.63 17.69 1.96
N ASP A 136 -0.35 16.79 2.18
CA ASP A 136 -0.40 15.94 3.38
C ASP A 136 0.86 15.06 3.44
N ILE A 137 1.24 14.49 2.29
CA ILE A 137 2.44 13.66 2.15
C ILE A 137 3.72 14.48 2.37
N ARG A 138 3.79 15.68 1.77
CA ARG A 138 4.93 16.61 1.98
C ARG A 138 5.07 17.00 3.45
N HIS A 139 3.96 17.18 4.16
CA HIS A 139 3.99 17.49 5.58
C HIS A 139 4.61 16.33 6.39
N ILE A 140 4.17 15.09 6.17
CA ILE A 140 4.77 13.90 6.82
C ILE A 140 6.26 13.77 6.50
N ARG A 141 6.66 13.99 5.24
CA ARG A 141 8.07 14.00 4.83
C ARG A 141 8.89 15.04 5.59
N ASN A 142 8.34 16.23 5.79
CA ASN A 142 9.01 17.30 6.54
C ASN A 142 9.22 16.89 8.01
N ILE A 143 8.23 16.27 8.65
CA ILE A 143 8.34 15.79 10.05
C ILE A 143 9.37 14.65 10.16
N LEU A 144 9.35 13.68 9.22
CA LEU A 144 10.35 12.61 9.15
C LEU A 144 11.78 13.17 9.06
N SER A 145 11.94 14.32 8.39
CA SER A 145 13.20 15.05 8.25
C SER A 145 14.32 14.19 7.64
N ASN A 146 15.57 14.65 7.72
CA ASN A 146 16.72 13.89 7.23
C ASN A 146 16.92 12.54 7.96
N LYS A 147 16.41 12.40 9.20
CA LYS A 147 16.58 11.18 10.00
C LYS A 147 15.66 10.04 9.53
N GLY A 148 14.51 10.36 8.96
CA GLY A 148 13.51 9.41 8.47
C GLY A 148 13.39 9.36 6.94
N ASN A 149 14.30 9.99 6.18
CA ASN A 149 14.18 10.11 4.72
C ASN A 149 14.15 8.76 3.99
N HIS A 150 14.68 7.68 4.60
CA HIS A 150 14.58 6.34 4.03
C HIS A 150 13.20 5.71 4.23
N ILE A 151 12.42 6.13 5.22
CA ILE A 151 11.13 5.53 5.55
C ILE A 151 10.14 5.79 4.41
N LEU A 152 9.50 4.71 3.94
CA LEU A 152 8.52 4.83 2.87
C LEU A 152 7.21 5.42 3.39
N VAL A 153 6.56 6.31 2.63
CA VAL A 153 5.26 6.88 2.98
C VAL A 153 4.20 6.33 2.02
N PHE A 154 3.33 5.45 2.52
CA PHE A 154 2.15 4.98 1.80
C PHE A 154 0.95 5.85 2.15
N ALA A 155 0.21 6.30 1.15
CA ALA A 155 -1.04 7.06 1.34
C ALA A 155 -2.24 6.12 1.31
N SER A 156 -3.13 6.19 2.30
CA SER A 156 -4.43 5.52 2.26
C SER A 156 -5.44 6.36 1.49
N ILE A 157 -6.09 5.76 0.49
CA ILE A 157 -7.17 6.41 -0.28
C ILE A 157 -8.51 5.97 0.30
N ASP A 158 -9.06 6.80 1.17
CA ASP A 158 -10.22 6.49 2.00
C ASP A 158 -11.49 7.28 1.62
N THR A 159 -11.34 8.33 0.81
CA THR A 159 -12.41 9.27 0.42
C THR A 159 -12.43 9.52 -1.09
N VAL A 160 -13.57 10.00 -1.60
CA VAL A 160 -13.74 10.46 -2.99
C VAL A 160 -12.78 11.60 -3.29
N GLN A 161 -12.57 12.52 -2.36
CA GLN A 161 -11.59 13.60 -2.51
C GLN A 161 -10.15 13.07 -2.69
N GLY A 162 -9.74 12.10 -1.88
CA GLY A 162 -8.43 11.46 -2.04
C GLY A 162 -8.31 10.70 -3.37
N LEU A 163 -9.41 10.08 -3.83
CA LEU A 163 -9.46 9.42 -5.14
C LEU A 163 -9.35 10.42 -6.31
N ASP A 164 -10.04 11.56 -6.22
CA ASP A 164 -9.99 12.61 -7.24
C ASP A 164 -8.59 13.27 -7.31
N ASN A 165 -7.93 13.43 -6.17
CA ASN A 165 -6.58 14.00 -6.05
C ASN A 165 -5.44 12.96 -6.13
N ILE A 166 -5.74 11.73 -6.54
CA ILE A 166 -4.77 10.63 -6.48
C ILE A 166 -3.47 10.91 -7.26
N ASP A 167 -3.52 11.67 -8.34
CA ASP A 167 -2.32 12.00 -9.13
C ASP A 167 -1.34 12.93 -8.37
N ASP A 168 -1.86 13.88 -7.60
CA ASP A 168 -1.05 14.75 -6.74
C ASP A 168 -0.47 13.94 -5.56
N ILE A 169 -1.30 13.13 -4.90
CA ILE A 169 -0.87 12.22 -3.82
C ILE A 169 0.22 11.27 -4.32
N LEU A 170 0.01 10.63 -5.46
CA LEU A 170 0.96 9.69 -6.08
C LEU A 170 2.24 10.36 -6.54
N THR A 171 2.28 11.68 -6.75
CA THR A 171 3.53 12.38 -7.09
C THR A 171 4.49 12.35 -5.88
N GLU A 172 3.95 12.52 -4.67
CA GLU A 172 4.72 12.68 -3.43
C GLU A 172 4.89 11.38 -2.63
N ALA A 173 3.88 10.49 -2.66
CA ALA A 173 3.88 9.24 -1.89
C ALA A 173 4.82 8.19 -2.48
N ASP A 174 5.32 7.25 -1.67
CA ASP A 174 6.08 6.11 -2.18
C ASP A 174 5.18 5.02 -2.77
N GLY A 175 3.91 4.99 -2.39
CA GLY A 175 2.93 4.02 -2.84
C GLY A 175 1.56 4.30 -2.23
N ILE A 176 0.59 3.46 -2.56
CA ILE A 176 -0.79 3.59 -2.09
C ILE A 176 -1.18 2.36 -1.27
N TYR A 177 -1.94 2.60 -0.23
CA TYR A 177 -2.72 1.59 0.47
C TYR A 177 -4.20 1.76 0.14
N LEU A 178 -4.86 0.67 -0.23
CA LEU A 178 -6.27 0.65 -0.59
C LEU A 178 -7.04 -0.25 0.38
N ASP A 179 -7.85 0.37 1.24
CA ASP A 179 -8.91 -0.31 1.97
C ASP A 179 -10.27 -0.02 1.33
N ARG A 180 -10.75 -0.99 0.56
CA ARG A 180 -12.03 -0.89 -0.15
C ARG A 180 -13.22 -0.80 0.79
N SER A 181 -13.11 -1.33 2.01
CA SER A 181 -14.17 -1.22 3.00
C SER A 181 -14.28 0.19 3.56
N VAL A 182 -13.14 0.86 3.78
CA VAL A 182 -13.09 2.27 4.21
C VAL A 182 -13.54 3.17 3.07
N LEU A 183 -13.02 3.00 1.85
CA LEU A 183 -13.44 3.82 0.70
C LEU A 183 -14.95 3.69 0.41
N SER A 184 -15.56 2.53 0.71
CA SER A 184 -17.00 2.29 0.48
C SER A 184 -17.95 3.07 1.38
N THR A 185 -17.43 3.73 2.43
CA THR A 185 -18.24 4.63 3.24
C THR A 185 -18.50 5.95 2.53
N ASP A 186 -17.57 6.39 1.68
CA ASP A 186 -17.63 7.69 0.99
C ASP A 186 -17.98 7.52 -0.50
N LEU A 187 -17.54 6.42 -1.13
CA LEU A 187 -17.86 6.06 -2.51
C LEU A 187 -18.94 4.96 -2.55
N PRO A 188 -19.99 5.08 -3.39
CA PRO A 188 -20.99 4.02 -3.54
C PRO A 188 -20.37 2.65 -3.84
N VAL A 189 -20.86 1.61 -3.17
CA VAL A 189 -20.30 0.24 -3.20
C VAL A 189 -20.16 -0.31 -4.62
N GLU A 190 -21.11 0.02 -5.51
CA GLU A 190 -21.10 -0.38 -6.92
C GLU A 190 -20.00 0.29 -7.74
N LYS A 191 -19.36 1.36 -7.25
CA LYS A 191 -18.23 2.05 -7.89
C LYS A 191 -16.87 1.63 -7.34
N ILE A 192 -16.81 0.86 -6.26
CA ILE A 192 -15.55 0.48 -5.59
C ILE A 192 -14.62 -0.32 -6.51
N PHE A 193 -15.16 -1.19 -7.35
CA PHE A 193 -14.35 -1.95 -8.31
C PHE A 193 -13.70 -1.04 -9.38
N ILE A 194 -14.36 0.07 -9.72
CA ILE A 194 -13.83 1.08 -10.66
C ILE A 194 -12.66 1.80 -10.00
N ALA A 195 -12.86 2.30 -8.78
CA ALA A 195 -11.81 2.96 -8.01
C ALA A 195 -10.59 2.06 -7.83
N GLN A 196 -10.78 0.79 -7.43
CA GLN A 196 -9.70 -0.20 -7.32
C GLN A 196 -8.85 -0.27 -8.61
N LYS A 197 -9.50 -0.45 -9.76
CA LYS A 197 -8.79 -0.57 -11.05
C LYS A 197 -8.05 0.70 -11.41
N ILE A 198 -8.65 1.87 -11.18
CA ILE A 198 -8.01 3.17 -11.41
C ILE A 198 -6.77 3.34 -10.54
N ILE A 199 -6.91 3.13 -9.22
CA ILE A 199 -5.84 3.29 -8.23
C ILE A 199 -4.66 2.36 -8.57
N ILE A 200 -4.95 1.06 -8.76
CA ILE A 200 -3.92 0.06 -9.06
C ILE A 200 -3.25 0.38 -10.40
N SER A 201 -4.01 0.78 -11.43
CA SER A 201 -3.44 1.15 -12.73
C SER A 201 -2.53 2.37 -12.64
N LYS A 202 -2.92 3.42 -11.90
CA LYS A 202 -2.10 4.62 -11.73
C LYS A 202 -0.79 4.33 -10.99
N CYS A 203 -0.86 3.52 -9.92
CA CYS A 203 0.33 3.03 -9.20
C CYS A 203 1.28 2.27 -10.14
N ASN A 204 0.73 1.33 -10.91
CA ASN A 204 1.48 0.54 -11.88
C ASN A 204 2.15 1.40 -12.95
N ASN A 205 1.47 2.43 -13.48
CA ASN A 205 2.01 3.33 -14.50
C ASN A 205 3.22 4.14 -14.00
N LEU A 206 3.23 4.50 -12.71
CA LEU A 206 4.32 5.23 -12.08
C LEU A 206 5.40 4.31 -11.48
N GLY A 207 5.19 2.99 -11.48
CA GLY A 207 6.08 2.03 -10.83
C GLY A 207 6.13 2.18 -9.30
N LYS A 208 5.05 2.69 -8.70
CA LYS A 208 4.90 2.81 -7.25
C LYS A 208 4.05 1.65 -6.72
N PRO A 209 4.44 1.02 -5.60
CA PRO A 209 3.74 -0.14 -5.07
C PRO A 209 2.31 0.20 -4.63
N CYS A 210 1.37 -0.67 -5.01
CA CYS A 210 0.01 -0.65 -4.46
C CYS A 210 -0.18 -1.81 -3.50
N ILE A 211 -0.58 -1.49 -2.27
CA ILE A 211 -0.97 -2.44 -1.23
C ILE A 211 -2.50 -2.41 -1.17
N SER A 212 -3.16 -3.55 -1.33
CA SER A 212 -4.62 -3.62 -1.18
C SER A 212 -5.00 -4.57 -0.05
N LYS A 213 -5.94 -4.15 0.78
CA LYS A 213 -6.53 -4.99 1.82
C LYS A 213 -7.43 -6.06 1.21
N ALA A 214 -7.28 -7.29 1.69
CA ALA A 214 -8.16 -8.41 1.44
C ALA A 214 -8.53 -9.07 2.77
N VAL A 215 -9.80 -9.44 2.91
CA VAL A 215 -10.31 -10.13 4.10
C VAL A 215 -10.32 -11.62 3.81
N ILE A 216 -9.67 -12.40 4.66
CA ILE A 216 -9.72 -13.87 4.63
C ILE A 216 -10.11 -14.36 6.01
N ASN A 217 -11.13 -15.21 6.08
CA ASN A 217 -11.55 -15.88 7.30
C ASN A 217 -11.36 -17.41 7.19
N GLU A 218 -11.61 -18.11 8.31
CA GLU A 218 -11.38 -19.55 8.47
C GLU A 218 -12.07 -20.43 7.42
N GLN A 219 -13.16 -19.99 6.82
CA GLN A 219 -13.94 -20.80 5.86
C GLN A 219 -13.51 -20.60 4.41
N ILE A 220 -12.46 -19.81 4.14
CA ILE A 220 -12.02 -19.32 2.81
C ILE A 220 -13.19 -19.35 1.80
N PRO A 221 -14.17 -18.45 1.94
CA PRO A 221 -15.29 -18.39 1.03
C PRO A 221 -14.80 -18.25 -0.43
N THR A 222 -15.50 -18.85 -1.38
CA THR A 222 -15.21 -18.72 -2.81
C THR A 222 -15.08 -17.25 -3.25
N LEU A 223 -15.81 -16.35 -2.59
CA LEU A 223 -15.74 -14.91 -2.79
C LEU A 223 -14.36 -14.31 -2.45
N CYS A 224 -13.73 -14.72 -1.34
CA CYS A 224 -12.39 -14.25 -0.96
C CYS A 224 -11.32 -14.71 -1.97
N VAL A 225 -11.49 -15.91 -2.54
CA VAL A 225 -10.59 -16.45 -3.58
C VAL A 225 -10.65 -15.60 -4.84
N SER A 226 -11.86 -15.33 -5.33
CA SER A 226 -12.07 -14.50 -6.53
C SER A 226 -11.53 -13.09 -6.31
N ASP A 227 -11.75 -12.53 -5.12
CA ASP A 227 -11.29 -11.20 -4.76
C ASP A 227 -9.76 -11.06 -4.83
N ILE A 228 -9.03 -11.94 -4.13
CA ILE A 228 -7.56 -11.94 -4.13
C ILE A 228 -7.01 -12.19 -5.52
N ALA A 229 -7.61 -13.14 -6.26
CA ALA A 229 -7.19 -13.43 -7.62
C ALA A 229 -7.31 -12.18 -8.52
N ASN A 230 -8.45 -11.47 -8.45
CA ASN A 230 -8.67 -10.25 -9.23
C ASN A 230 -7.74 -9.11 -8.83
N LEU A 231 -7.44 -8.93 -7.53
CA LEU A 231 -6.42 -7.95 -7.09
C LEU A 231 -5.05 -8.23 -7.74
N VAL A 232 -4.64 -9.50 -7.79
CA VAL A 232 -3.37 -9.90 -8.41
C VAL A 232 -3.38 -9.71 -9.93
N LEU A 233 -4.51 -9.98 -10.58
CA LEU A 233 -4.72 -9.76 -12.02
C LEU A 233 -4.74 -8.27 -12.38
N ASP A 234 -5.36 -7.44 -11.55
CA ASP A 234 -5.35 -5.97 -11.69
C ASP A 234 -3.93 -5.40 -11.52
N GLY A 235 -3.05 -6.14 -10.85
CA GLY A 235 -1.64 -5.82 -10.73
C GLY A 235 -1.26 -5.18 -9.39
N VAL A 236 -1.92 -5.56 -8.30
CA VAL A 236 -1.47 -5.22 -6.94
C VAL A 236 -0.07 -5.78 -6.66
N ASP A 237 0.74 -5.05 -5.88
CA ASP A 237 2.05 -5.51 -5.44
C ASP A 237 1.96 -6.36 -4.18
N VAL A 238 1.15 -5.92 -3.22
CA VAL A 238 0.99 -6.57 -1.92
C VAL A 238 -0.49 -6.71 -1.57
N VAL A 239 -0.87 -7.92 -1.17
CA VAL A 239 -2.16 -8.17 -0.54
C VAL A 239 -1.97 -8.11 0.97
N SER A 240 -2.56 -7.10 1.62
CA SER A 240 -2.62 -6.99 3.07
C SER A 240 -3.77 -7.85 3.59
N LEU A 241 -3.47 -8.79 4.49
CA LEU A 241 -4.48 -9.72 5.01
C LEU A 241 -5.02 -9.22 6.34
N GLU A 242 -6.34 -9.11 6.39
CA GLU A 242 -7.06 -8.96 7.65
C GLU A 242 -7.72 -10.30 8.00
N LEU A 243 -7.35 -10.85 9.15
CA LEU A 243 -7.77 -12.18 9.60
C LEU A 243 -9.22 -12.22 10.10
N HIS A 244 -9.78 -11.05 10.43
CA HIS A 244 -11.15 -10.89 10.91
C HIS A 244 -11.72 -9.53 10.49
N TYR A 245 -13.00 -9.49 10.14
CA TYR A 245 -13.74 -8.24 10.26
C TYR A 245 -13.84 -7.96 11.77
N ASP A 246 -13.16 -6.91 12.24
CA ASP A 246 -13.12 -6.53 13.64
C ASP A 246 -14.51 -6.00 14.03
N SER A 247 -15.47 -6.91 14.24
CA SER A 247 -16.69 -6.59 14.97
C SER A 247 -16.29 -6.66 16.45
N PRO A 248 -16.35 -5.55 17.20
CA PRO A 248 -15.96 -5.54 18.60
C PRO A 248 -16.87 -6.41 19.50
N LEU A 249 -17.92 -7.05 18.95
CA LEU A 249 -18.73 -8.10 19.60
C LEU A 249 -18.16 -9.51 19.45
N ARG A 250 -17.42 -9.80 18.38
CA ARG A 250 -16.80 -11.10 18.19
C ARG A 250 -15.41 -11.10 18.81
N LYS A 251 -15.38 -11.03 20.13
CA LYS A 251 -14.45 -11.88 20.87
C LYS A 251 -14.87 -13.32 20.55
N PHE A 252 -14.40 -13.86 19.42
CA PHE A 252 -14.36 -15.30 19.29
C PHE A 252 -13.67 -15.78 20.56
N ALA A 253 -14.43 -16.52 21.38
CA ALA A 253 -13.84 -17.23 22.50
C ALA A 253 -12.60 -17.97 21.96
N PRO A 254 -11.47 -17.95 22.68
CA PRO A 254 -10.19 -18.47 22.21
C PRO A 254 -10.22 -20.00 22.19
N ALA A 255 -11.08 -20.57 21.35
CA ALA A 255 -11.08 -21.99 21.02
C ALA A 255 -10.09 -22.27 19.88
N TYR A 256 -9.72 -21.25 19.11
CA TYR A 256 -8.83 -21.36 17.97
C TYR A 256 -7.53 -20.58 18.19
N ASP A 257 -6.41 -21.18 17.82
CA ASP A 257 -5.09 -20.57 17.87
C ASP A 257 -4.99 -19.52 16.75
N ALA A 258 -5.06 -18.24 17.13
CA ALA A 258 -5.02 -17.11 16.19
C ALA A 258 -3.76 -17.13 15.31
N VAL A 259 -2.64 -17.66 15.82
CA VAL A 259 -1.40 -17.81 15.04
C VAL A 259 -1.58 -18.87 13.97
N ARG A 260 -2.13 -20.04 14.31
CA ARG A 260 -2.41 -21.10 13.32
C ARG A 260 -3.41 -20.65 12.26
N MET A 261 -4.42 -19.88 12.65
CA MET A 261 -5.34 -19.30 11.68
C MET A 261 -4.63 -18.33 10.74
N ALA A 262 -3.78 -17.45 11.28
CA ALA A 262 -2.97 -16.54 10.48
C ALA A 262 -2.10 -17.27 9.47
N GLU A 263 -1.41 -18.33 9.91
CA GLU A 263 -0.59 -19.18 9.06
C GLU A 263 -1.41 -19.86 7.96
N HIS A 264 -2.60 -20.37 8.29
CA HIS A 264 -3.49 -21.00 7.32
C HIS A 264 -3.99 -20.01 6.26
N CYS A 265 -4.50 -18.84 6.68
CA CYS A 265 -4.96 -17.79 5.78
C CYS A 265 -3.83 -17.29 4.87
N LEU A 266 -2.63 -17.09 5.42
CA LEU A 266 -1.45 -16.69 4.66
C LEU A 266 -1.05 -17.74 3.62
N ALA A 267 -1.04 -19.02 4.00
CA ALA A 267 -0.74 -20.12 3.09
C ALA A 267 -1.75 -20.20 1.94
N ALA A 268 -3.03 -20.04 2.24
CA ALA A 268 -4.10 -20.01 1.24
C ALA A 268 -3.97 -18.82 0.28
N ALA A 269 -3.79 -17.60 0.82
CA ALA A 269 -3.56 -16.39 0.01
C ALA A 269 -2.36 -16.58 -0.93
N ALA A 270 -1.26 -17.13 -0.42
CA ALA A 270 -0.06 -17.38 -1.22
C ALA A 270 -0.29 -18.41 -2.35
N VAL A 271 -1.18 -19.39 -2.16
CA VAL A 271 -1.58 -20.32 -3.24
C VAL A 271 -2.43 -19.58 -4.28
N ILE A 272 -3.40 -18.79 -3.86
CA ILE A 272 -4.28 -18.02 -4.76
C ILE A 272 -3.46 -17.03 -5.59
N CYS A 273 -2.57 -16.25 -4.97
CA CYS A 273 -1.70 -15.32 -5.68
C CYS A 273 -0.86 -16.02 -6.74
N ARG A 274 -0.25 -17.18 -6.42
CA ARG A 274 0.53 -17.97 -7.39
C ARG A 274 -0.31 -18.49 -8.56
N HIS A 275 -1.57 -18.87 -8.32
CA HIS A 275 -2.47 -19.27 -9.39
C HIS A 275 -2.86 -18.09 -10.28
N ALA A 276 -3.19 -16.94 -9.69
CA ALA A 276 -3.51 -15.73 -10.43
C ALA A 276 -2.31 -15.22 -11.25
N GLU A 277 -1.09 -15.23 -10.70
CA GLU A 277 0.13 -14.84 -11.41
C GLU A 277 0.39 -15.67 -12.67
N ARG A 278 0.02 -16.96 -12.67
CA ARG A 278 0.21 -17.87 -13.82
C ARG A 278 -0.72 -17.58 -14.99
N ILE A 279 -1.86 -16.96 -14.75
CA ILE A 279 -2.88 -16.68 -15.76
C ILE A 279 -2.90 -15.20 -16.18
N ILE A 280 -1.96 -14.38 -15.67
CA ILE A 280 -1.78 -13.01 -16.15
C ILE A 280 -1.49 -13.07 -17.65
N TRP A 281 -2.43 -12.55 -18.43
CA TRP A 281 -2.26 -12.48 -19.87
C TRP A 281 -1.28 -11.37 -20.22
N LYS A 282 -0.15 -11.75 -20.84
CA LYS A 282 0.77 -10.82 -21.48
C LYS A 282 0.79 -11.11 -22.98
N PRO A 283 0.38 -10.17 -23.83
CA PRO A 283 0.46 -10.36 -25.27
C PRO A 283 1.93 -10.59 -25.65
N HIS A 284 2.21 -11.64 -26.43
CA HIS A 284 3.57 -11.99 -26.88
C HIS A 284 4.03 -11.10 -28.05
N ILE A 285 3.55 -9.85 -28.09
CA ILE A 285 3.83 -8.91 -29.17
C ILE A 285 5.28 -8.44 -29.06
N TYR A 286 5.92 -8.31 -30.22
CA TYR A 286 7.29 -7.82 -30.36
C TYR A 286 7.42 -6.41 -29.78
N GLY A 287 8.32 -6.24 -28.80
CA GLY A 287 8.53 -4.96 -28.13
C GLY A 287 7.33 -4.60 -27.25
N ASN A 288 7.49 -4.72 -25.94
CA ASN A 288 6.45 -4.27 -25.03
C ASN A 288 6.34 -2.73 -25.15
N PHE A 289 5.42 -2.24 -25.97
CA PHE A 289 5.26 -0.82 -26.31
C PHE A 289 5.03 0.03 -25.06
N GLU A 290 4.30 -0.50 -24.08
CA GLU A 290 4.10 0.16 -22.78
C GLU A 290 5.43 0.37 -22.04
N LEU A 291 6.34 -0.61 -22.09
CA LEU A 291 7.67 -0.50 -21.48
C LEU A 291 8.63 0.41 -22.26
N MET A 292 8.43 0.55 -23.58
CA MET A 292 9.26 1.39 -24.45
C MET A 292 8.80 2.85 -24.56
N GLN A 293 7.62 3.21 -24.04
CA GLN A 293 7.12 4.59 -23.99
C GLN A 293 7.84 5.50 -22.96
N SER A 294 8.97 5.05 -22.41
CA SER A 294 9.74 5.86 -21.47
C SER A 294 10.38 7.07 -22.16
N PRO A 295 10.47 8.23 -21.49
CA PRO A 295 11.37 9.29 -21.94
C PRO A 295 12.79 8.73 -22.09
N LEU A 296 13.48 9.16 -23.15
CA LEU A 296 14.79 8.65 -23.60
C LEU A 296 15.95 8.94 -22.62
N GLU A 297 15.66 9.39 -21.41
CA GLU A 297 16.60 10.04 -20.49
C GLU A 297 17.02 9.17 -19.29
N GLU A 298 16.46 7.97 -19.09
CA GLU A 298 16.79 7.10 -17.95
C GLU A 298 17.54 5.81 -18.35
N PRO A 299 18.90 5.77 -18.27
CA PRO A 299 19.68 4.61 -18.72
C PRO A 299 19.40 3.34 -17.92
N THR A 300 19.15 3.46 -16.61
CA THR A 300 18.81 2.30 -15.77
C THR A 300 17.53 1.62 -16.26
N LYS A 301 16.53 2.40 -16.64
CA LYS A 301 15.27 1.88 -17.15
C LYS A 301 15.45 1.21 -18.50
N ALA A 302 16.25 1.79 -19.40
CA ALA A 302 16.59 1.15 -20.67
C ALA A 302 17.27 -0.23 -20.47
N ILE A 303 18.22 -0.33 -19.55
CA ILE A 303 18.85 -1.60 -19.19
C ILE A 303 17.85 -2.60 -18.59
N CYS A 304 16.94 -2.13 -17.72
CA CYS A 304 15.91 -2.99 -17.13
C CYS A 304 14.94 -3.53 -18.18
N VAL A 305 14.50 -2.69 -19.12
CA VAL A 305 13.65 -3.11 -20.26
C VAL A 305 14.39 -4.15 -21.12
N GLY A 306 15.66 -3.89 -21.46
CA GLY A 306 16.50 -4.85 -22.18
C GLY A 306 16.69 -6.17 -21.42
N ALA A 307 16.84 -6.12 -20.10
CA ALA A 307 16.97 -7.30 -19.24
C ALA A 307 15.67 -8.13 -19.21
N VAL A 308 14.51 -7.49 -19.17
CA VAL A 308 13.22 -8.19 -19.20
C VAL A 308 12.95 -8.82 -20.56
N GLU A 309 13.27 -8.13 -21.66
CA GLU A 309 13.18 -8.71 -23.01
C GLU A 309 14.13 -9.90 -23.15
N LEU A 310 15.37 -9.77 -22.66
CA LEU A 310 16.34 -10.86 -22.67
C LEU A 310 15.86 -12.06 -21.86
N ALA A 311 15.31 -11.82 -20.66
CA ALA A 311 14.72 -12.87 -19.82
C ALA A 311 13.56 -13.59 -20.52
N LEU A 312 12.68 -12.85 -21.21
CA LEU A 312 11.56 -13.42 -21.97
C LEU A 312 12.07 -14.29 -23.13
N ARG A 313 13.03 -13.80 -23.92
CA ARG A 313 13.54 -14.50 -25.11
C ARG A 313 14.41 -15.70 -24.77
N SER A 314 15.18 -15.62 -23.69
CA SER A 314 16.03 -16.73 -23.24
C SER A 314 15.30 -17.71 -22.32
N GLN A 315 14.03 -17.47 -22.00
CA GLN A 315 13.26 -18.21 -20.99
C GLN A 315 14.02 -18.28 -19.66
N ALA A 316 14.59 -17.15 -19.23
CA ALA A 316 15.32 -17.09 -17.98
C ALA A 316 14.39 -17.39 -16.80
N VAL A 317 14.85 -18.24 -15.88
CA VAL A 317 14.08 -18.64 -14.69
C VAL A 317 14.20 -17.63 -13.56
N VAL A 318 15.20 -16.73 -13.63
CA VAL A 318 15.47 -15.72 -12.61
C VAL A 318 16.25 -14.53 -13.16
N VAL A 319 15.97 -13.34 -12.62
CA VAL A 319 16.80 -12.13 -12.78
C VAL A 319 17.52 -11.85 -11.47
N ILE A 320 18.85 -11.87 -11.47
CA ILE A 320 19.68 -11.47 -10.33
C ILE A 320 20.04 -9.99 -10.48
N CYS A 321 19.60 -9.17 -9.53
CA CYS A 321 19.84 -7.73 -9.50
C CYS A 321 20.77 -7.37 -8.34
N LEU A 322 21.94 -6.79 -8.64
CA LEU A 322 22.80 -6.23 -7.60
C LEU A 322 22.41 -4.77 -7.36
N THR A 323 21.99 -4.42 -6.15
CA THR A 323 21.46 -3.09 -5.83
C THR A 323 21.83 -2.66 -4.41
N ASN A 324 22.12 -1.37 -4.20
CA ASN A 324 22.38 -0.83 -2.87
C ASN A 324 21.19 -0.03 -2.33
N SER A 325 20.67 0.93 -3.11
CA SER A 325 19.51 1.76 -2.74
C SER A 325 18.16 1.12 -3.10
N GLY A 326 18.17 0.01 -3.84
CA GLY A 326 16.96 -0.66 -4.31
C GLY A 326 16.42 -0.13 -5.63
N ARG A 327 16.82 1.07 -6.09
CA ARG A 327 16.28 1.72 -7.31
C ARG A 327 16.20 0.79 -8.53
N THR A 328 17.29 0.11 -8.88
CA THR A 328 17.31 -0.82 -10.02
C THR A 328 16.31 -1.97 -9.87
N ALA A 329 16.16 -2.50 -8.65
CA ALA A 329 15.23 -3.60 -8.39
C ALA A 329 13.77 -3.12 -8.44
N LYS A 330 13.48 -1.90 -7.94
CA LYS A 330 12.16 -1.26 -8.07
C LYS A 330 11.79 -1.04 -9.54
N ILE A 331 12.73 -0.54 -10.35
CA ILE A 331 12.52 -0.37 -11.80
C ILE A 331 12.31 -1.73 -12.49
N LEU A 332 13.11 -2.75 -12.17
CA LEU A 332 12.89 -4.10 -12.71
C LEU A 332 11.49 -4.62 -12.37
N SER A 333 11.02 -4.44 -11.12
CA SER A 333 9.67 -4.83 -10.72
C SER A 333 8.59 -4.09 -11.51
N HIS A 334 8.74 -2.78 -11.71
CA HIS A 334 7.86 -1.97 -12.55
C HIS A 334 7.81 -2.47 -14.01
N VAL A 335 8.94 -2.94 -14.56
CA VAL A 335 9.02 -3.50 -15.92
C VAL A 335 8.39 -4.93 -16.00
N LYS A 336 8.00 -5.52 -14.86
CA LYS A 336 7.25 -6.77 -14.73
C LYS A 336 7.90 -7.96 -15.49
N PRO A 337 9.11 -8.41 -15.11
CA PRO A 337 9.72 -9.62 -15.68
C PRO A 337 8.79 -10.84 -15.57
N PRO A 338 8.93 -11.82 -16.47
CA PRO A 338 8.18 -13.07 -16.39
C PRO A 338 8.65 -13.99 -15.26
N CYS A 339 9.82 -13.73 -14.69
CA CYS A 339 10.48 -14.53 -13.66
C CYS A 339 10.76 -13.70 -12.40
N PRO A 340 10.98 -14.34 -11.22
CA PRO A 340 11.32 -13.63 -9.99
C PRO A 340 12.63 -12.83 -10.11
N ILE A 341 12.70 -11.74 -9.36
CA ILE A 341 13.89 -10.89 -9.21
C ILE A 341 14.56 -11.22 -7.89
N ILE A 342 15.83 -11.62 -7.91
CA ILE A 342 16.66 -11.80 -6.72
C ILE A 342 17.50 -10.56 -6.53
N ALA A 343 17.08 -9.69 -5.62
CA ALA A 343 17.77 -8.44 -5.32
C ALA A 343 18.80 -8.68 -4.21
N VAL A 344 20.08 -8.58 -4.56
CA VAL A 344 21.19 -8.68 -3.61
C VAL A 344 21.60 -7.28 -3.18
N THR A 345 21.50 -7.00 -1.89
CA THR A 345 21.87 -5.72 -1.29
C THR A 345 22.69 -5.90 -0.02
N ARG A 346 23.58 -4.95 0.27
CA ARG A 346 24.28 -4.87 1.58
C ARG A 346 23.48 -4.11 2.63
N THR A 347 22.39 -3.48 2.23
CA THR A 347 21.65 -2.54 3.06
C THR A 347 20.41 -3.20 3.65
N CYS A 348 20.32 -3.28 4.99
CA CYS A 348 19.21 -3.94 5.68
C CYS A 348 17.85 -3.30 5.34
N HIS A 349 17.74 -1.97 5.45
CA HIS A 349 16.48 -1.26 5.19
C HIS A 349 16.01 -1.49 3.75
N THR A 350 16.91 -1.42 2.77
CA THR A 350 16.58 -1.70 1.37
C THR A 350 16.05 -3.13 1.19
N SER A 351 16.66 -4.11 1.87
CA SER A 351 16.22 -5.50 1.84
C SER A 351 14.80 -5.70 2.38
N ARG A 352 14.43 -4.96 3.41
CA ARG A 352 13.07 -5.00 4.00
C ARG A 352 12.06 -4.27 3.11
N GLN A 353 12.40 -3.06 2.65
CA GLN A 353 11.54 -2.22 1.82
C GLN A 353 11.22 -2.78 0.45
N LEU A 354 12.16 -3.48 -0.19
CA LEU A 354 11.91 -4.08 -1.50
C LEU A 354 10.84 -5.19 -1.47
N ARG A 355 10.40 -5.64 -0.29
CA ARG A 355 9.28 -6.59 -0.14
C ARG A 355 7.92 -5.97 -0.49
N PHE A 356 7.82 -4.64 -0.54
CA PHE A 356 6.60 -3.97 -0.99
C PHE A 356 6.41 -3.98 -2.51
N PHE A 357 7.40 -4.47 -3.27
CA PHE A 357 7.40 -4.44 -4.73
C PHE A 357 7.21 -5.85 -5.31
N LYS A 358 6.32 -6.00 -6.28
CA LYS A 358 5.97 -7.31 -6.86
C LYS A 358 7.18 -8.02 -7.45
N GLY A 359 7.27 -9.32 -7.18
CA GLY A 359 8.25 -10.21 -7.81
C GLY A 359 9.67 -10.12 -7.26
N ILE A 360 9.95 -9.23 -6.31
CA ILE A 360 11.29 -9.10 -5.70
C ILE A 360 11.43 -10.03 -4.50
N ARG A 361 12.50 -10.83 -4.49
CA ARG A 361 13.00 -11.55 -3.31
C ARG A 361 14.37 -11.00 -2.96
N THR A 362 14.55 -10.60 -1.72
CA THR A 362 15.78 -9.94 -1.28
C THR A 362 16.74 -10.91 -0.61
N ILE A 363 18.03 -10.68 -0.86
CA ILE A 363 19.14 -11.29 -0.14
C ILE A 363 19.95 -10.15 0.47
N HIS A 364 20.06 -10.17 1.78
CA HIS A 364 21.00 -9.30 2.48
C HIS A 364 22.38 -9.95 2.48
N TYR A 365 23.34 -9.30 1.83
CA TYR A 365 24.71 -9.79 1.64
C TYR A 365 25.62 -9.15 2.68
N PHE A 366 26.11 -9.97 3.62
CA PHE A 366 26.86 -9.52 4.78
C PHE A 366 28.37 -9.37 4.53
N GLU A 367 28.91 -9.93 3.44
CA GLU A 367 30.35 -9.85 3.19
C GLU A 367 30.78 -8.43 2.80
N GLU A 368 31.95 -8.04 3.31
CA GLU A 368 32.58 -6.76 3.03
C GLU A 368 32.92 -6.57 1.54
N ALA A 369 33.13 -5.31 1.16
CA ALA A 369 33.54 -4.98 -0.20
C ALA A 369 34.95 -5.49 -0.48
N LYS A 370 35.13 -6.20 -1.60
CA LYS A 370 36.45 -6.68 -2.03
C LYS A 370 37.16 -5.57 -2.81
N SER A 371 38.48 -5.69 -2.94
CA SER A 371 39.30 -4.72 -3.70
C SER A 371 39.00 -4.80 -5.21
N ALA A 372 38.92 -6.01 -5.75
CA ALA A 372 38.58 -6.25 -7.15
C ALA A 372 37.05 -6.27 -7.37
N TRP A 373 36.55 -5.35 -8.20
CA TRP A 373 35.12 -5.23 -8.51
C TRP A 373 34.54 -6.49 -9.14
N ASP A 374 35.23 -7.09 -10.09
CA ASP A 374 34.74 -8.28 -10.79
C ASP A 374 34.54 -9.46 -9.83
N SER A 375 35.51 -9.67 -8.92
CA SER A 375 35.38 -10.67 -7.86
C SER A 375 34.20 -10.36 -6.95
N GLU A 376 34.00 -9.10 -6.58
CA GLU A 376 32.88 -8.68 -5.73
C GLU A 376 31.51 -8.93 -6.38
N VAL A 377 31.39 -8.66 -7.68
CA VAL A 377 30.17 -8.96 -8.47
C VAL A 377 29.96 -10.47 -8.53
N GLU A 378 31.00 -11.25 -8.83
CA GLU A 378 30.90 -12.70 -8.94
C GLU A 378 30.48 -13.36 -7.63
N ASN A 379 31.01 -12.93 -6.48
CA ASN A 379 30.64 -13.51 -5.18
C ASN A 379 29.18 -13.21 -4.81
N ARG A 380 28.69 -12.00 -5.10
CA ARG A 380 27.28 -11.64 -4.89
C ARG A 380 26.35 -12.43 -5.81
N VAL A 381 26.72 -12.62 -7.07
CA VAL A 381 25.98 -13.48 -8.01
C VAL A 381 26.00 -14.94 -7.52
N ARG A 382 27.13 -15.43 -7.01
CA ARG A 382 27.24 -16.79 -6.45
C ARG A 382 26.32 -16.98 -5.25
N ALA A 383 26.31 -16.03 -4.30
CA ALA A 383 25.41 -16.08 -3.15
C ALA A 383 23.93 -16.08 -3.58
N ALA A 384 23.57 -15.31 -4.62
CA ALA A 384 22.22 -15.33 -5.19
C ALA A 384 21.88 -16.68 -5.82
N LEU A 385 22.81 -17.27 -6.58
CA LEU A 385 22.62 -18.61 -7.16
C LEU A 385 22.49 -19.68 -6.07
N ASP A 386 23.26 -19.60 -4.99
CA ASP A 386 23.16 -20.54 -3.87
C ASP A 386 21.80 -20.44 -3.16
N TYR A 387 21.31 -19.23 -2.93
CA TYR A 387 19.94 -19.02 -2.48
C TYR A 387 18.90 -19.61 -3.45
N CYS A 388 19.06 -19.38 -4.75
CA CYS A 388 18.14 -19.91 -5.77
C CYS A 388 18.10 -21.44 -5.77
N LYS A 389 19.24 -22.12 -5.60
CA LYS A 389 19.32 -23.59 -5.50
C LYS A 389 18.57 -24.09 -4.27
N ILE A 390 18.83 -23.49 -3.11
CA ILE A 390 18.18 -23.87 -1.84
C ILE A 390 16.65 -23.71 -1.97
N LYS A 391 16.20 -22.66 -2.66
CA LYS A 391 14.79 -22.38 -2.92
C LYS A 391 14.22 -23.10 -4.15
N ARG A 392 15.00 -23.94 -4.84
CA ARG A 392 14.62 -24.68 -6.05
C ARG A 392 14.05 -23.79 -7.16
N LEU A 393 14.72 -22.65 -7.38
CA LEU A 393 14.36 -21.68 -8.43
C LEU A 393 15.21 -21.81 -9.69
N VAL A 394 16.35 -22.49 -9.61
CA VAL A 394 17.33 -22.63 -10.70
C VAL A 394 17.87 -24.05 -10.69
N GLU A 395 17.92 -24.67 -11.87
CA GLU A 395 18.55 -25.95 -12.15
C GLU A 395 19.74 -25.78 -13.11
N ALA A 396 20.57 -26.82 -13.24
CA ALA A 396 21.69 -26.79 -14.16
C ALA A 396 21.18 -26.80 -15.61
N GLY A 397 21.64 -25.85 -16.43
CA GLY A 397 21.16 -25.62 -17.78
C GLY A 397 20.18 -24.46 -17.90
N ASP A 398 19.63 -23.96 -16.79
CA ASP A 398 18.71 -22.83 -16.84
C ASP A 398 19.44 -21.52 -17.18
N ALA A 399 18.78 -20.70 -18.00
CA ALA A 399 19.17 -19.34 -18.26
C ALA A 399 18.83 -18.44 -17.06
N TYR A 400 19.74 -17.52 -16.73
CA TYR A 400 19.49 -16.45 -15.77
C TYR A 400 20.10 -15.14 -16.25
N ILE A 401 19.49 -14.03 -15.85
CA ILE A 401 19.95 -12.69 -16.21
C ILE A 401 20.64 -12.06 -15.00
N VAL A 402 21.76 -11.39 -15.22
CA VAL A 402 22.42 -10.56 -14.20
C VAL A 402 22.33 -9.10 -14.61
N VAL A 403 21.81 -8.27 -13.72
CA VAL A 403 21.68 -6.82 -13.86
C VAL A 403 22.52 -6.16 -12.77
N ALA A 404 23.55 -5.41 -13.19
CA ALA A 404 24.54 -4.82 -12.27
C ALA A 404 25.20 -3.57 -12.86
N GLY A 405 26.02 -2.89 -12.04
CA GLY A 405 26.95 -1.87 -12.52
C GLY A 405 28.22 -2.49 -13.12
N SER A 406 28.71 -1.94 -14.23
CA SER A 406 29.93 -2.36 -14.94
C SER A 406 31.20 -2.15 -14.12
N ARG A 407 31.21 -1.11 -13.28
CA ARG A 407 32.32 -0.76 -12.39
C ARG A 407 31.83 -0.24 -11.04
N ARG A 408 32.75 -0.12 -10.08
CA ARG A 408 32.44 0.46 -8.76
C ARG A 408 32.06 1.93 -8.91
N ASN A 409 31.10 2.39 -8.09
CA ASN A 409 30.65 3.79 -7.99
C ASN A 409 29.99 4.40 -9.26
N VAL A 410 29.46 3.60 -10.19
CA VAL A 410 28.69 4.13 -11.34
C VAL A 410 27.41 4.85 -10.90
N GLY A 411 26.87 4.54 -9.71
CA GLY A 411 25.66 5.17 -9.16
C GLY A 411 24.35 4.73 -9.82
N TYR A 412 24.43 4.09 -10.98
CA TYR A 412 23.31 3.50 -11.72
C TYR A 412 23.70 2.13 -12.31
N CYS A 413 22.71 1.40 -12.83
CA CYS A 413 22.94 0.13 -13.51
C CYS A 413 23.07 0.37 -15.03
N ASP A 414 24.14 -0.19 -15.60
CA ASP A 414 24.55 -0.01 -17.00
C ASP A 414 24.93 -1.35 -17.68
N SER A 415 24.80 -2.49 -16.99
CA SER A 415 25.20 -3.80 -17.49
C SER A 415 24.12 -4.85 -17.31
N VAL A 416 23.88 -5.60 -18.39
CA VAL A 416 23.03 -6.80 -18.42
C VAL A 416 23.82 -7.96 -19.02
N ARG A 417 23.72 -9.15 -18.42
CA ARG A 417 24.37 -10.38 -18.91
C ARG A 417 23.38 -11.54 -18.89
N LEU A 418 23.30 -12.29 -19.98
CA LEU A 418 22.65 -13.61 -20.04
C LEU A 418 23.71 -14.68 -19.74
N LEU A 419 23.42 -15.54 -18.77
CA LEU A 419 24.31 -16.60 -18.32
C LEU A 419 23.51 -17.90 -18.12
N TYR A 420 24.22 -19.03 -18.04
CA TYR A 420 23.62 -20.35 -17.82
C TYR A 420 24.17 -20.99 -16.54
N ALA A 421 23.29 -21.63 -15.77
CA ALA A 421 23.66 -22.33 -14.55
C ALA A 421 24.44 -23.62 -14.87
N SER A 422 25.67 -23.75 -14.36
CA SER A 422 26.54 -24.91 -14.63
C SER A 422 26.30 -26.11 -13.69
N VAL A 423 26.84 -27.29 -14.00
CA VAL A 423 26.71 -28.51 -13.16
C VAL A 423 27.49 -28.43 -11.84
N ARG A 424 28.59 -27.65 -11.79
CA ARG A 424 29.36 -27.37 -10.54
C ARG A 424 28.54 -26.64 -9.48
N ASN A 425 27.35 -26.20 -9.84
CA ASN A 425 26.39 -25.53 -9.00
C ASN A 425 25.29 -26.47 -8.47
N ARG A 426 25.43 -27.80 -8.55
CA ARG A 426 24.51 -28.75 -7.89
C ARG A 426 24.85 -28.94 -6.41
N ILE A 427 23.84 -28.96 -5.56
CA ILE A 427 23.95 -29.58 -4.23
C ILE A 427 23.97 -31.09 -4.48
N SER A 428 25.11 -31.74 -4.22
CA SER A 428 25.11 -33.19 -3.97
C SER A 428 24.36 -33.42 -2.66
N MET A 429 23.18 -34.04 -2.73
CA MET A 429 22.47 -34.45 -1.52
C MET A 429 23.28 -35.54 -0.80
N PRO A 430 23.37 -35.53 0.55
CA PRO A 430 23.60 -36.75 1.31
C PRO A 430 22.40 -37.69 1.23
#